data_AF-A0A7S1IPZ0-F1
#
_entry.id   AF-A0A7S1IPZ0-F1
#
_cell.length_a   1.000
_cell.length_b   1.000
_cell.length_c   1.000
_cell.angle_alpha   90.00
_cell.angle_beta   90.00
_cell.angle_gamma   90.00
#
_symmetry.space_group_name_H-M   'P 1'
#
loop_
_entity.id
_entity.type
_entity.pdbx_description
1 polymer ?
#
loop_
_entity_poly.entity_id
_entity_poly.type
_entity_poly.pdbx_seq_one_letter_code
_entity_poly.pdbx_strand_id
1 'polypeptide(L)'
;FNIAGTKDKRGVTSQRVSVRQVFAESLAATPLHNNLKVGNFAYSHERLNLGHLFGNRFTVVLRDVQVREDDAGVALRSLQQHGFINYFGMQRFGTTSIPTYKIGIAVVNKDWQQALDLVLASRLDIDPEDFAEAHGLYMSACAKNAEGDREAGLALLQEALDHTPRYMRNELNLMEQLLWEPFNFGLAIQRIPRQLRMMYLHSLQSFAWNSL
;
A
#
# COMPACT_ATOMS: atom_id res chain seq x y z
N PHE A 1 0.80 -5.28 19.59
CA PHE A 1 2.21 -4.96 19.29
C PHE A 1 2.26 -3.56 18.71
N ASN A 2 3.27 -2.75 19.05
CA ASN A 2 3.48 -1.44 18.46
C ASN A 2 4.93 -1.30 17.98
N ILE A 3 5.11 -0.55 16.89
CA ILE A 3 6.40 -0.26 16.26
C ILE A 3 6.58 1.25 16.09
N ALA A 4 7.82 1.70 15.97
CA ALA A 4 8.11 3.10 15.70
C ALA A 4 7.93 3.49 14.21
N GLY A 5 7.95 2.51 13.31
CA GLY A 5 7.74 2.67 11.87
C GLY A 5 7.96 1.34 11.15
N THR A 6 7.39 1.18 9.96
CA THR A 6 7.60 -0.01 9.14
C THR A 6 9.02 -0.05 8.55
N LYS A 7 9.50 -1.26 8.24
CA LYS A 7 10.79 -1.50 7.58
C LYS A 7 10.54 -2.21 6.25
N ASP A 8 11.52 -2.18 5.36
CA ASP A 8 11.40 -2.79 4.05
C ASP A 8 11.22 -4.31 4.14
N LYS A 9 10.28 -4.84 3.35
CA LYS A 9 10.02 -6.28 3.27
C LYS A 9 11.20 -7.04 2.64
N ARG A 10 11.88 -6.42 1.67
CA ARG A 10 13.01 -7.01 0.93
C ARG A 10 14.32 -6.48 1.50
N GLY A 11 14.79 -7.12 2.57
CA GLY A 11 16.06 -6.78 3.22
C GLY A 11 16.20 -7.44 4.59
N VAL A 12 17.41 -7.40 5.15
CA VAL A 12 17.64 -7.76 6.55
C VAL A 12 17.39 -6.51 7.39
N THR A 13 16.32 -6.53 8.20
CA THR A 13 15.91 -5.36 8.99
C THR A 13 15.90 -5.69 10.48
N SER A 14 16.19 -4.68 11.30
CA SER A 14 16.10 -4.76 12.76
C SER A 14 15.36 -3.53 13.27
N GLN A 15 14.46 -3.73 14.23
CA GLN A 15 13.67 -2.66 14.84
C GLN A 15 13.26 -3.01 16.26
N ARG A 16 12.99 -1.99 17.08
CA ARG A 16 12.36 -2.19 18.38
C ARG A 16 10.86 -2.37 18.23
N VAL A 17 10.30 -3.29 19.01
CA VAL A 17 8.86 -3.57 19.08
C VAL A 17 8.44 -3.53 20.54
N SER A 18 7.30 -2.93 20.83
CA SER A 18 6.70 -2.99 22.17
C SER A 18 5.47 -3.90 22.17
N VAL A 19 5.33 -4.68 23.22
CA VAL A 19 4.20 -5.58 23.44
C VAL A 19 3.74 -5.44 24.88
N ARG A 20 2.43 -5.44 25.08
CA ARG A 20 1.81 -5.20 26.38
C ARG A 20 1.63 -6.54 27.10
N GLN A 21 2.06 -6.60 28.36
CA GLN A 21 1.79 -7.72 29.28
C GLN A 21 2.24 -9.08 28.74
N VAL A 22 3.43 -9.15 28.17
CA VAL A 22 4.04 -10.40 27.71
C VAL A 22 5.41 -10.56 28.36
N PHE A 23 5.68 -11.74 28.91
CA PHE A 23 6.97 -12.09 29.49
C PHE A 23 8.02 -12.35 28.40
N ALA A 24 9.25 -11.92 28.64
CA ALA A 24 10.37 -12.07 27.71
C ALA A 24 10.63 -13.55 27.36
N GLU A 25 10.51 -14.43 28.36
CA GLU A 25 10.70 -15.87 28.24
C GLU A 25 9.68 -16.50 27.29
N SER A 26 8.43 -16.04 27.32
CA SER A 26 7.38 -16.50 26.42
C SER A 26 7.69 -16.13 24.96
N LEU A 27 8.20 -14.92 24.72
CA LEU A 27 8.61 -14.50 23.37
C LEU A 27 9.85 -15.24 22.89
N ALA A 28 10.83 -15.44 23.78
CA ALA A 28 12.07 -16.14 23.47
C ALA A 28 11.82 -17.61 23.10
N ALA A 29 10.84 -18.26 23.74
CA ALA A 29 10.47 -19.64 23.47
C ALA A 29 9.50 -19.80 22.27
N THR A 30 8.96 -18.71 21.72
CA THR A 30 8.00 -18.78 20.62
C THR A 30 8.70 -19.26 19.34
N PRO A 31 8.20 -20.32 18.66
CA PRO A 31 8.73 -20.72 17.38
C PRO A 31 8.45 -19.62 16.34
N LEU A 32 9.52 -19.07 15.77
CA LEU A 32 9.43 -18.00 14.78
C LEU A 32 9.65 -18.55 13.37
N HIS A 33 8.76 -18.17 12.46
CA HIS A 33 8.85 -18.50 11.04
C HIS A 33 9.54 -17.37 10.26
N ASN A 34 9.85 -17.61 8.98
CA ASN A 34 10.30 -16.59 8.02
C ASN A 34 11.59 -15.84 8.43
N ASN A 35 12.54 -16.54 9.03
CA ASN A 35 13.82 -15.97 9.49
C ASN A 35 13.68 -14.83 10.53
N LEU A 36 12.54 -14.76 11.23
CA LEU A 36 12.35 -13.80 12.31
C LEU A 36 13.16 -14.22 13.54
N LYS A 37 13.79 -13.23 14.17
CA LYS A 37 14.52 -13.39 15.43
C LYS A 37 14.07 -12.30 16.40
N VAL A 38 13.93 -12.66 17.68
CA VAL A 38 13.61 -11.74 18.77
C VAL A 38 14.70 -11.81 19.83
N GLY A 39 14.96 -10.70 20.51
CA GLY A 39 16.00 -10.58 21.51
C GLY A 39 16.05 -9.18 22.09
N ASN A 40 17.09 -8.91 22.90
CA ASN A 40 17.31 -7.61 23.54
C ASN A 40 16.09 -7.13 24.34
N PHE A 41 15.50 -8.03 25.11
CA PHE A 41 14.28 -7.75 25.88
C PHE A 41 14.54 -6.74 27.00
N ALA A 42 13.60 -5.83 27.20
CA ALA A 42 13.56 -4.91 28.33
C ALA A 42 12.09 -4.55 28.63
N TYR A 43 11.77 -4.37 29.90
CA TYR A 43 10.47 -3.88 30.33
C TYR A 43 10.49 -2.35 30.41
N SER A 44 9.40 -1.71 29.98
CA SER A 44 9.23 -0.26 30.01
C SER A 44 7.78 0.08 30.32
N HIS A 45 7.57 1.21 31.00
CA HIS A 45 6.24 1.78 31.21
C HIS A 45 5.69 2.48 29.96
N GLU A 46 6.56 2.80 29.00
CA GLU A 46 6.17 3.48 27.76
C GLU A 46 6.07 2.50 26.60
N ARG A 47 5.01 2.64 25.81
CA ARG A 47 4.86 1.94 24.53
C ARG A 47 5.61 2.70 23.42
N LEU A 48 6.08 1.96 22.42
CA LEU A 48 6.52 2.58 21.17
C LEU A 48 5.31 3.09 20.40
N ASN A 49 5.36 4.32 19.90
CA ASN A 49 4.40 4.84 18.94
C ASN A 49 5.11 5.17 17.61
N LEU A 50 4.31 5.32 16.54
CA LEU A 50 4.80 5.78 15.25
C LEU A 50 5.53 7.12 15.42
N GLY A 51 6.74 7.23 14.86
CA GLY A 51 7.59 8.42 15.01
C GLY A 51 8.58 8.38 16.18
N HIS A 52 8.55 7.34 17.04
CA HIS A 52 9.56 7.13 18.10
C HIS A 52 10.91 6.60 17.54
N LEU A 53 11.33 7.06 16.36
CA LEU A 53 12.64 6.80 15.80
C LEU A 53 13.23 8.11 15.28
N PHE A 54 14.54 8.29 15.46
CA PHE A 54 15.26 9.40 14.84
C PHE A 54 15.48 9.15 13.34
N GLY A 55 15.76 7.91 12.96
CA GLY A 55 16.05 7.53 11.58
C GLY A 55 16.43 6.07 11.46
N ASN A 56 16.99 5.69 10.30
CA ASN A 56 17.45 4.34 10.01
C ASN A 56 18.91 4.38 9.59
N ARG A 57 19.69 3.39 10.05
CA ARG A 57 21.04 3.14 9.52
C ARG A 57 20.91 2.08 8.42
N PHE A 58 21.45 2.40 7.25
CA PHE A 58 21.46 1.49 6.11
C PHE A 58 22.89 1.01 5.84
N THR A 59 23.01 -0.26 5.48
CA THR A 59 24.19 -0.82 4.82
C THR A 59 23.70 -1.36 3.48
N VAL A 60 24.12 -0.73 2.38
CA VAL A 60 23.68 -1.04 1.03
C VAL A 60 24.86 -1.59 0.23
N VAL A 61 24.66 -2.71 -0.46
CA VAL A 61 25.63 -3.28 -1.38
C VAL A 61 25.09 -3.12 -2.79
N LEU A 62 25.74 -2.29 -3.59
CA LEU A 62 25.47 -2.16 -5.02
C LEU A 62 26.27 -3.24 -5.76
N ARG A 63 25.61 -4.00 -6.63
CA ARG A 63 26.23 -5.04 -7.47
C ARG A 63 26.18 -4.61 -8.93
N ASP A 64 27.08 -5.17 -9.75
CA ASP A 64 27.14 -4.96 -11.20
C ASP A 64 27.24 -3.50 -11.64
N VAL A 65 27.94 -2.68 -10.85
CA VAL A 65 28.09 -1.24 -11.08
C VAL A 65 28.98 -0.98 -12.29
N GLN A 66 28.42 -0.35 -13.32
CA GLN A 66 29.13 0.04 -14.55
C GLN A 66 29.60 1.49 -14.45
N VAL A 67 30.70 1.73 -13.73
CA VAL A 67 31.29 3.06 -13.59
C VAL A 67 32.81 2.96 -13.69
N ARG A 68 33.45 4.05 -14.11
CA ARG A 68 34.91 4.17 -13.95
C ARG A 68 35.20 4.28 -12.45
N GLU A 69 36.27 3.64 -12.00
CA GLU A 69 36.58 3.52 -10.56
C GLU A 69 36.65 4.88 -9.84
N ASP A 70 37.17 5.90 -10.54
CA ASP A 70 37.27 7.28 -10.03
C ASP A 70 35.90 7.96 -9.80
N ASP A 71 34.90 7.66 -10.63
CA ASP A 71 33.59 8.33 -10.61
C ASP A 71 32.78 7.93 -9.36
N ALA A 72 32.90 6.67 -8.92
CA ALA A 72 32.23 6.19 -7.72
C ALA A 72 32.71 6.92 -6.47
N GLY A 73 34.02 7.13 -6.35
CA GLY A 73 34.61 7.86 -5.23
C GLY A 73 34.17 9.33 -5.20
N VAL A 74 34.08 9.98 -6.36
CA VAL A 74 33.58 11.36 -6.48
C VAL A 74 32.12 11.45 -6.05
N ALA A 75 31.26 10.54 -6.54
CA ALA A 75 29.84 10.52 -6.19
C ALA A 75 29.62 10.32 -4.68
N LEU A 76 30.33 9.38 -4.07
CA LEU A 76 30.23 9.10 -2.63
C LEU A 76 30.72 10.27 -1.77
N ARG A 77 31.82 10.94 -2.17
CA ARG A 77 32.30 12.15 -1.48
C ARG A 77 31.28 13.27 -1.58
N SER A 78 30.67 13.48 -2.74
CA SER A 78 29.62 14.48 -2.91
C SER A 78 28.41 14.18 -2.03
N LEU A 79 27.95 12.93 -2.00
CA LEU A 79 26.85 12.48 -1.13
C LEU A 79 27.15 12.72 0.36
N GLN A 80 28.40 12.50 0.78
CA GLN A 80 28.81 12.73 2.17
C GLN A 80 28.84 14.22 2.53
N GLN A 81 29.31 15.08 1.62
CA GLN A 81 29.48 16.52 1.87
C GLN A 81 28.18 17.31 1.72
N HIS A 82 27.38 16.98 0.71
CA HIS A 82 26.21 17.76 0.31
C HIS A 82 24.88 17.03 0.56
N GLY A 83 24.92 15.73 0.86
CA GLY A 83 23.72 14.92 0.97
C GLY A 83 23.09 14.61 -0.39
N PHE A 84 21.78 14.46 -0.40
CA PHE A 84 20.97 14.17 -1.59
C PHE A 84 19.63 14.91 -1.49
N ILE A 85 18.95 15.04 -2.63
CA ILE A 85 17.63 15.68 -2.68
C ILE A 85 16.62 14.76 -1.99
N ASN A 86 15.90 15.29 -1.00
CA ASN A 86 14.99 14.52 -0.14
C ASN A 86 13.65 14.18 -0.81
N TYR A 87 13.69 13.51 -1.96
CA TYR A 87 12.47 13.11 -2.68
C TYR A 87 11.71 11.98 -2.00
N PHE A 88 10.38 12.00 -2.15
CA PHE A 88 9.59 10.79 -1.98
C PHE A 88 9.91 9.81 -3.12
N GLY A 89 10.45 8.64 -2.80
CA GLY A 89 10.79 7.61 -3.78
C GLY A 89 9.57 6.90 -4.39
N MET A 90 9.79 6.13 -5.46
CA MET A 90 8.73 5.47 -6.25
C MET A 90 7.79 4.59 -5.42
N GLN A 91 8.29 3.93 -4.37
CA GLN A 91 7.47 3.12 -3.46
C GLN A 91 6.34 3.91 -2.81
N ARG A 92 6.47 5.25 -2.65
CA ARG A 92 5.41 6.13 -2.12
C ARG A 92 4.23 6.28 -3.10
N PHE A 93 4.46 6.02 -4.38
CA PHE A 93 3.46 6.15 -5.44
C PHE A 93 2.91 4.79 -5.90
N GLY A 94 3.25 3.71 -5.19
CA GLY A 94 2.86 2.35 -5.55
C GLY A 94 3.84 1.70 -6.53
N THR A 95 3.66 0.40 -6.75
CA THR A 95 4.46 -0.41 -7.68
C THR A 95 3.68 -0.86 -8.90
N THR A 96 2.39 -0.54 -8.95
CA THR A 96 1.47 -0.82 -10.05
C THR A 96 1.63 0.22 -11.15
N SER A 97 1.17 -0.10 -12.36
CA SER A 97 1.10 0.83 -13.50
C SER A 97 0.24 2.05 -13.21
N ILE A 98 -0.73 1.92 -12.29
CA ILE A 98 -1.55 3.02 -11.77
C ILE A 98 -0.84 3.69 -10.60
N PRO A 99 -0.38 4.94 -10.73
CA PRO A 99 0.24 5.65 -9.62
C PRO A 99 -0.80 6.00 -8.56
N THR A 100 -0.44 5.75 -7.29
CA THR A 100 -1.29 5.94 -6.11
C THR A 100 -1.83 7.38 -6.00
N TYR A 101 -1.07 8.38 -6.44
CA TYR A 101 -1.52 9.77 -6.43
C TYR A 101 -2.69 10.04 -7.38
N LYS A 102 -2.87 9.27 -8.48
CA LYS A 102 -4.02 9.41 -9.39
C LYS A 102 -5.33 9.06 -8.69
N ILE A 103 -5.31 8.04 -7.84
CA ILE A 103 -6.44 7.71 -6.95
C ILE A 103 -6.70 8.89 -6.01
N GLY A 104 -5.63 9.48 -5.45
CA GLY A 104 -5.72 10.67 -4.61
C GLY A 104 -6.39 11.86 -5.30
N ILE A 105 -6.10 12.10 -6.59
CA ILE A 105 -6.73 13.16 -7.40
C ILE A 105 -8.24 12.90 -7.52
N ALA A 106 -8.65 11.67 -7.89
CA ALA A 106 -10.06 11.30 -8.01
C ALA A 106 -10.81 11.50 -6.68
N VAL A 107 -10.20 11.08 -5.55
CA VAL A 107 -10.76 11.27 -4.21
C VAL A 107 -10.95 12.76 -3.86
N VAL A 108 -9.97 13.62 -4.16
CA VAL A 108 -10.07 15.07 -3.87
C VAL A 108 -11.17 15.72 -4.72
N ASN A 109 -11.32 15.29 -5.97
CA ASN A 109 -12.36 15.77 -6.87
C ASN A 109 -13.77 15.21 -6.57
N LYS A 110 -13.89 14.33 -5.56
CA LYS A 110 -15.13 13.59 -5.25
C LYS A 110 -15.63 12.73 -6.41
N ASP A 111 -14.73 12.36 -7.32
CA ASP A 111 -15.00 11.40 -8.38
C ASP A 111 -14.82 9.98 -7.82
N TRP A 112 -15.84 9.54 -7.09
CA TRP A 112 -15.79 8.27 -6.35
C TRP A 112 -15.77 7.05 -7.28
N GLN A 113 -16.42 7.15 -8.44
CA GLN A 113 -16.40 6.08 -9.43
C GLN A 113 -14.99 5.93 -9.99
N GLN A 114 -14.39 7.03 -10.47
CA GLN A 114 -13.02 6.97 -10.98
C GLN A 114 -12.02 6.51 -9.92
N ALA A 115 -12.20 6.93 -8.66
CA ALA A 115 -11.36 6.47 -7.56
C ALA A 115 -11.46 4.95 -7.37
N LEU A 116 -12.67 4.39 -7.44
CA LEU A 116 -12.89 2.95 -7.28
C LEU A 116 -12.35 2.17 -8.49
N ASP A 117 -12.59 2.67 -9.70
CA ASP A 117 -12.08 2.08 -10.94
C ASP A 117 -10.55 1.98 -10.91
N LEU A 118 -9.86 3.04 -10.47
CA LEU A 118 -8.39 3.03 -10.34
C LEU A 118 -7.91 2.06 -9.25
N VAL A 119 -8.64 1.94 -8.14
CA VAL A 119 -8.32 0.98 -7.07
C VAL A 119 -8.42 -0.45 -7.60
N LEU A 120 -9.54 -0.81 -8.23
CA LEU A 120 -9.77 -2.16 -8.75
C LEU A 120 -8.84 -2.45 -9.94
N ALA A 121 -8.66 -1.51 -10.87
CA ALA A 121 -7.74 -1.69 -11.99
C ALA A 121 -6.28 -1.89 -11.55
N SER A 122 -5.87 -1.33 -10.41
CA SER A 122 -4.51 -1.54 -9.89
C SER A 122 -4.24 -3.00 -9.51
N ARG A 123 -5.31 -3.80 -9.29
CA ARG A 123 -5.21 -5.23 -9.02
C ARG A 123 -4.77 -6.05 -10.23
N LEU A 124 -5.05 -5.57 -11.45
CA LEU A 124 -4.66 -6.23 -12.69
C LEU A 124 -3.14 -6.33 -12.86
N ASP A 125 -2.37 -5.44 -12.24
CA ASP A 125 -0.90 -5.52 -12.26
C ASP A 125 -0.34 -6.54 -11.27
N ILE A 126 -1.16 -6.99 -10.31
CA ILE A 126 -0.74 -7.90 -9.23
C ILE A 126 -1.15 -9.33 -9.57
N ASP A 127 -2.43 -9.54 -9.86
CA ASP A 127 -2.99 -10.87 -10.17
C ASP A 127 -3.92 -10.78 -11.40
N PRO A 128 -3.37 -10.57 -12.61
CA PRO A 128 -4.16 -10.35 -13.83
C PRO A 128 -5.05 -11.55 -14.16
N GLU A 129 -4.52 -12.77 -14.10
CA GLU A 129 -5.24 -14.00 -14.48
C GLU A 129 -6.46 -14.23 -13.58
N ASP A 130 -6.31 -13.93 -12.29
CA ASP A 130 -7.32 -14.18 -11.27
C ASP A 130 -8.40 -13.08 -11.20
N PHE A 131 -8.12 -11.87 -11.71
CA PHE A 131 -9.01 -10.71 -11.54
C PHE A 131 -9.52 -10.08 -12.85
N ALA A 132 -8.93 -10.40 -14.00
CA ALA A 132 -9.30 -9.77 -15.27
C ALA A 132 -10.79 -9.93 -15.62
N GLU A 133 -11.35 -11.12 -15.42
CA GLU A 133 -12.76 -11.41 -15.71
C GLU A 133 -13.70 -10.64 -14.78
N ALA A 134 -13.48 -10.74 -13.46
CA ALA A 134 -14.23 -9.98 -12.46
C ALA A 134 -14.17 -8.45 -12.72
N HIS A 135 -12.99 -7.94 -13.07
CA HIS A 135 -12.82 -6.52 -13.41
C HIS A 135 -13.60 -6.15 -14.69
N GLY A 136 -13.56 -6.98 -15.73
CA GLY A 136 -14.30 -6.75 -16.97
C GLY A 136 -15.83 -6.72 -16.74
N LEU A 137 -16.33 -7.63 -15.92
CA LEU A 137 -17.74 -7.67 -15.50
C LEU A 137 -18.11 -6.43 -14.68
N TYR A 138 -17.26 -6.01 -13.73
CA TYR A 138 -17.44 -4.76 -12.97
C TYR A 138 -17.53 -3.53 -13.89
N MET A 139 -16.65 -3.42 -14.88
CA MET A 139 -16.67 -2.29 -15.84
C MET A 139 -17.96 -2.31 -16.67
N SER A 140 -18.39 -3.49 -17.11
CA SER A 140 -19.64 -3.67 -17.85
C SER A 140 -20.87 -3.33 -17.00
N ALA A 141 -20.86 -3.71 -15.71
CA ALA A 141 -21.89 -3.36 -14.75
C ALA A 141 -22.03 -1.84 -14.59
N CYS A 142 -20.91 -1.13 -14.44
CA CYS A 142 -20.89 0.32 -14.33
C CYS A 142 -21.40 1.00 -15.62
N ALA A 143 -21.04 0.49 -16.80
CA ALA A 143 -21.52 0.98 -18.08
C ALA A 143 -23.05 0.81 -18.21
N LYS A 144 -23.60 -0.35 -17.86
CA LYS A 144 -25.05 -0.60 -17.89
C LYS A 144 -25.84 0.32 -16.95
N ASN A 145 -25.34 0.52 -15.73
CA ASN A 145 -25.96 1.48 -14.81
C ASN A 145 -25.90 2.92 -15.35
N ALA A 146 -24.83 3.32 -16.04
CA ALA A 146 -24.72 4.63 -16.69
C ALA A 146 -25.68 4.80 -17.89
N GLU A 147 -25.97 3.71 -18.61
CA GLU A 147 -27.00 3.65 -19.66
C GLU A 147 -28.45 3.71 -19.11
N GLY A 148 -28.61 3.60 -17.78
CA GLY A 148 -29.91 3.60 -17.10
C GLY A 148 -30.49 2.21 -16.82
N ASP A 149 -29.82 1.14 -17.26
CA ASP A 149 -30.19 -0.24 -16.98
C ASP A 149 -29.51 -0.74 -15.70
N ARG A 150 -30.05 -0.30 -14.57
CA ARG A 150 -29.52 -0.65 -13.24
C ARG A 150 -29.68 -2.14 -12.94
N GLU A 151 -30.74 -2.79 -13.40
CA GLU A 151 -30.99 -4.20 -13.13
C GLU A 151 -29.95 -5.08 -13.80
N ALA A 152 -29.68 -4.85 -15.10
CA ALA A 152 -28.59 -5.53 -15.80
C ALA A 152 -27.22 -5.20 -15.16
N GLY A 153 -27.02 -3.95 -14.75
CA GLY A 153 -25.82 -3.55 -14.02
C GLY A 153 -25.60 -4.34 -12.72
N LEU A 154 -26.64 -4.50 -11.90
CA LEU A 154 -26.56 -5.28 -10.65
C LEU A 154 -26.33 -6.77 -10.91
N ALA A 155 -26.95 -7.35 -11.94
CA ALA A 155 -26.72 -8.73 -12.32
C ALA A 155 -25.25 -8.98 -12.71
N LEU A 156 -24.66 -8.11 -13.54
CA LEU A 156 -23.24 -8.17 -13.91
C LEU A 156 -22.31 -7.94 -12.72
N LEU A 157 -22.68 -7.07 -11.78
CA LEU A 157 -21.90 -6.83 -10.57
C LEU A 157 -21.92 -8.05 -9.63
N GLN A 158 -23.05 -8.75 -9.55
CA GLN A 158 -23.14 -10.02 -8.82
C GLN A 158 -22.25 -11.09 -9.48
N GLU A 159 -22.26 -11.17 -10.81
CA GLU A 159 -21.37 -12.07 -11.55
C GLU A 159 -19.89 -11.72 -11.33
N ALA A 160 -19.54 -10.44 -11.28
CA ALA A 160 -18.19 -9.98 -10.98
C ALA A 160 -17.71 -10.44 -9.59
N LEU A 161 -18.59 -10.42 -8.59
CA LEU A 161 -18.30 -10.94 -7.26
C LEU A 161 -18.06 -12.45 -7.25
N ASP A 162 -18.88 -13.19 -7.99
CA ASP A 162 -18.76 -14.65 -8.07
C ASP A 162 -17.43 -15.08 -8.73
N HIS A 163 -16.91 -14.27 -9.66
CA HIS A 163 -15.59 -14.46 -10.29
C HIS A 163 -14.43 -13.88 -9.47
N THR A 164 -14.69 -13.09 -8.42
CA THR A 164 -13.61 -12.51 -7.60
C THR A 164 -13.11 -13.53 -6.58
N PRO A 165 -11.80 -13.85 -6.54
CA PRO A 165 -11.28 -14.84 -5.59
C PRO A 165 -11.46 -14.43 -4.12
N ARG A 166 -11.79 -15.40 -3.27
CA ARG A 166 -12.06 -15.18 -1.83
C ARG A 166 -10.93 -14.55 -1.02
N TYR A 167 -9.69 -14.65 -1.51
CA TYR A 167 -8.54 -14.04 -0.85
C TYR A 167 -8.45 -12.52 -1.11
N MET A 168 -9.12 -12.01 -2.16
CA MET A 168 -9.23 -10.60 -2.51
C MET A 168 -10.33 -9.89 -1.71
N ARG A 169 -10.20 -9.96 -0.37
CA ARG A 169 -11.25 -9.48 0.54
C ARG A 169 -11.58 -8.00 0.38
N ASN A 170 -10.60 -7.18 -0.02
CA ASN A 170 -10.86 -5.75 -0.19
C ASN A 170 -11.76 -5.53 -1.40
N GLU A 171 -11.42 -6.13 -2.53
CA GLU A 171 -12.12 -6.07 -3.80
C GLU A 171 -13.56 -6.61 -3.64
N LEU A 172 -13.71 -7.76 -2.98
CA LEU A 172 -15.02 -8.32 -2.60
C LEU A 172 -15.85 -7.32 -1.79
N ASN A 173 -15.31 -6.80 -0.68
CA ASN A 173 -16.03 -5.85 0.17
C ASN A 173 -16.46 -4.58 -0.59
N LEU A 174 -15.69 -4.16 -1.60
CA LEU A 174 -16.01 -3.00 -2.42
C LEU A 174 -17.19 -3.29 -3.35
N MET A 175 -17.15 -4.41 -4.06
CA MET A 175 -18.23 -4.81 -4.96
C MET A 175 -19.52 -5.18 -4.20
N GLU A 176 -19.40 -5.85 -3.05
CA GLU A 176 -20.54 -6.14 -2.15
C GLU A 176 -21.22 -4.86 -1.68
N GLN A 177 -20.45 -3.82 -1.33
CA GLN A 177 -21.01 -2.54 -0.94
C GLN A 177 -21.75 -1.84 -2.09
N LEU A 178 -21.30 -2.02 -3.34
CA LEU A 178 -22.00 -1.52 -4.51
C LEU A 178 -23.28 -2.28 -4.84
N LEU A 179 -23.42 -3.55 -4.41
CA LEU A 179 -24.69 -4.28 -4.48
C LEU A 179 -25.65 -3.84 -3.37
N TRP A 180 -25.14 -3.75 -2.13
CA TRP A 180 -25.97 -3.42 -0.96
C TRP A 180 -26.55 -2.01 -1.05
N GLU A 181 -25.74 -1.05 -1.49
CA GLU A 181 -26.17 0.30 -1.84
C GLU A 181 -25.88 0.52 -3.33
N PRO A 182 -26.84 0.17 -4.22
CA PRO A 182 -26.67 0.12 -5.67
C PRO A 182 -25.86 1.27 -6.25
N PHE A 183 -24.64 0.96 -6.70
CA PHE A 183 -23.70 1.90 -7.33
C PHE A 183 -23.37 3.15 -6.49
N ASN A 184 -23.45 3.06 -5.16
CA ASN A 184 -23.00 4.12 -4.26
C ASN A 184 -21.48 4.04 -4.04
N PHE A 185 -20.73 4.53 -5.03
CA PHE A 185 -19.26 4.52 -5.04
C PHE A 185 -18.64 5.23 -3.82
N GLY A 186 -19.29 6.28 -3.30
CA GLY A 186 -18.82 7.00 -2.12
C GLY A 186 -18.82 6.14 -0.86
N LEU A 187 -19.85 5.29 -0.68
CA LEU A 187 -19.89 4.32 0.41
C LEU A 187 -18.93 3.15 0.17
N ALA A 188 -18.76 2.70 -1.08
CA ALA A 188 -17.78 1.67 -1.44
C ALA A 188 -16.36 2.09 -1.05
N ILE A 189 -15.91 3.28 -1.46
CA ILE A 189 -14.60 3.82 -1.05
C ILE A 189 -14.46 3.87 0.47
N GLN A 190 -15.52 4.19 1.22
CA GLN A 190 -15.47 4.24 2.68
C GLN A 190 -15.22 2.88 3.34
N ARG A 191 -15.50 1.75 2.66
CA ARG A 191 -15.16 0.40 3.12
C ARG A 191 -13.66 0.15 3.17
N ILE A 192 -12.87 0.87 2.37
CA ILE A 192 -11.42 0.81 2.45
C ILE A 192 -10.99 1.31 3.85
N PRO A 193 -10.16 0.56 4.60
CA PRO A 193 -9.64 1.00 5.89
C PRO A 193 -9.06 2.40 5.80
N ARG A 194 -9.39 3.25 6.78
CA ARG A 194 -8.99 4.68 6.78
C ARG A 194 -7.49 4.85 6.54
N GLN A 195 -6.65 3.97 7.10
CA GLN A 195 -5.20 4.04 6.94
C GLN A 195 -4.77 3.92 5.46
N LEU A 196 -5.38 3.00 4.70
CA LEU A 196 -5.12 2.83 3.27
C LEU A 196 -5.68 4.00 2.45
N ARG A 197 -6.88 4.49 2.77
CA ARG A 197 -7.44 5.69 2.12
C ARG A 197 -6.55 6.91 2.25
N MET A 198 -5.99 7.12 3.44
CA MET A 198 -5.07 8.23 3.67
C MET A 198 -3.79 8.11 2.84
N MET A 199 -3.36 6.90 2.45
CA MET A 199 -2.20 6.72 1.57
C MET A 199 -2.41 7.36 0.20
N TYR A 200 -3.63 7.35 -0.35
CA TYR A 200 -3.92 8.01 -1.64
C TYR A 200 -3.69 9.53 -1.55
N LEU A 201 -4.21 10.16 -0.50
CA LEU A 201 -4.04 11.60 -0.26
C LEU A 201 -2.59 11.97 0.05
N HIS A 202 -1.92 11.18 0.90
CA HIS A 202 -0.51 11.41 1.21
C HIS A 202 0.38 11.22 -0.02
N SER A 203 0.04 10.30 -0.91
CA SER A 203 0.75 10.09 -2.18
C SER A 203 0.60 11.31 -3.09
N LEU A 204 -0.60 11.90 -3.19
CA LEU A 204 -0.82 13.15 -3.92
C LEU A 204 -0.02 14.33 -3.34
N GLN A 205 -0.01 14.48 -2.01
CA GLN A 205 0.83 15.50 -1.35
C GLN A 205 2.31 15.29 -1.63
N SER A 206 2.77 14.03 -1.62
CA SER A 206 4.14 13.66 -1.93
C SER A 206 4.50 13.99 -3.38
N PHE A 207 3.56 13.78 -4.31
CA PHE A 207 3.73 14.08 -5.73
C PHE A 207 3.86 15.59 -5.96
N ALA A 208 2.99 16.38 -5.33
CA ALA A 208 3.08 17.84 -5.36
C ALA A 208 4.42 18.32 -4.77
N TRP A 209 4.83 17.79 -3.62
CA TRP A 209 6.10 18.15 -2.99
C TRP A 209 7.30 17.87 -3.89
N ASN A 210 7.34 16.72 -4.56
CA ASN A 210 8.42 16.39 -5.50
C ASN A 210 8.43 17.28 -6.75
N SER A 211 7.31 17.94 -7.08
CA SER A 211 7.13 18.74 -8.31
C SER A 211 7.30 20.25 -8.10
N LEU A 212 7.44 20.69 -6.84
CA LEU A 212 7.74 22.07 -6.45
C LEU A 212 9.26 22.30 -6.45
#